data_AF-A0A815N8H8-F1
#
_entry.id   AF-A0A815N8H8-F1
#
_cell.length_a   1.000
_cell.length_b   1.000
_cell.length_c   1.000
_cell.angle_alpha   90.00
_cell.angle_beta   90.00
_cell.angle_gamma   90.00
#
_symmetry.space_group_name_H-M   'P 1'
#
loop_
_entity.id
_entity.type
_entity.pdbx_description
1 polymer ?
#
loop_
_entity_poly.entity_id
_entity_poly.type
_entity_poly.pdbx_seq_one_letter_code
_entity_poly.pdbx_strand_id
1 'polypeptide(L)'
;MKITSTNGGDEALFVYANEIIARIIAQSCRQRGLSVILSSLLSFQGDEIYFKHESALVGRTFYDAVFSYDKCSVIGLMLSDGTVKIFPRLNTIINIGDQIIFIAEDDHKIILSSDYLSRINYEYSGSKSPLLFNHNTVLLSNPVTRRATKIIERNLLLGWNKKAPLIARELDTYVARGSELHILTNSNIITQFINEQLVNELTEQKIFVHSGSFTNKFDLEKLNLFSYDYVILLANEESEQQNLIEEADAECLICLLYLKDIIDKSNNERTFSIIAEMYDIRNCQLANRTCADDFIVSPNLISKYISQLSENKNIKKVYDVLLTADGSEIYLCLASMFVPLETPISYYQILQETLKYQYLAIGYR
;
A
#
# COMPACT_ATOMS: atom_id res chain seq x y z
N MET A 1 -15.11 -7.20 -18.04
CA MET A 1 -15.93 -8.43 -18.22
C MET A 1 -15.14 -9.60 -17.61
N LYS A 2 -15.52 -10.07 -16.42
CA LYS A 2 -14.88 -11.21 -15.72
C LYS A 2 -15.36 -12.52 -16.35
N ILE A 3 -14.55 -13.11 -17.22
CA ILE A 3 -14.65 -14.50 -17.71
C ILE A 3 -13.17 -14.92 -17.77
N THR A 4 -12.63 -15.74 -16.88
CA THR A 4 -12.77 -17.20 -16.86
C THR A 4 -12.38 -17.77 -15.48
N SER A 5 -13.33 -18.38 -14.77
CA SER A 5 -13.06 -19.38 -13.74
C SER A 5 -13.69 -20.68 -14.22
N THR A 6 -13.05 -21.38 -15.16
CA THR A 6 -13.76 -22.49 -15.83
C THR A 6 -13.04 -23.83 -15.90
N ASN A 7 -11.82 -24.04 -15.40
CA ASN A 7 -11.21 -25.39 -15.46
C ASN A 7 -10.29 -25.81 -14.28
N GLY A 8 -10.23 -25.06 -13.19
CA GLY A 8 -9.25 -25.32 -12.09
C GLY A 8 -9.82 -25.81 -10.75
N GLY A 9 -11.13 -25.80 -10.54
CA GLY A 9 -11.73 -26.08 -9.23
C GLY A 9 -11.15 -25.23 -8.09
N ASP A 10 -11.17 -25.75 -6.85
CA ASP A 10 -10.56 -25.14 -5.65
C ASP A 10 -9.04 -25.35 -5.55
N GLU A 11 -8.43 -25.95 -6.58
CA GLU A 11 -7.00 -26.33 -6.63
C GLU A 11 -6.15 -25.30 -7.39
N ALA A 12 -6.74 -24.48 -8.26
CA ALA A 12 -6.03 -23.46 -9.02
C ALA A 12 -6.16 -22.06 -8.40
N LEU A 13 -5.02 -21.40 -8.18
CA LEU A 13 -4.96 -20.00 -7.74
C LEU A 13 -4.51 -19.10 -8.89
N PHE A 14 -5.39 -18.20 -9.34
CA PHE A 14 -5.06 -17.25 -10.40
C PHE A 14 -4.45 -15.98 -9.81
N VAL A 15 -3.28 -15.59 -10.34
CA VAL A 15 -2.56 -14.38 -9.97
C VAL A 15 -2.47 -13.46 -11.18
N TYR A 16 -3.15 -12.32 -11.10
CA TYR A 16 -3.10 -11.29 -12.15
C TYR A 16 -2.01 -10.27 -11.80
N ALA A 17 -0.77 -10.58 -12.18
CA ALA A 17 0.42 -9.80 -11.81
C ALA A 17 0.28 -8.29 -12.12
N ASN A 18 -0.23 -7.95 -13.31
CA ASN A 18 -0.42 -6.56 -13.71
C ASN A 18 -1.45 -5.82 -12.84
N GLU A 19 -2.50 -6.49 -12.35
CA GLU A 19 -3.49 -5.88 -11.46
C GLU A 19 -2.90 -5.60 -10.08
N ILE A 20 -2.09 -6.53 -9.57
CA ILE A 20 -1.42 -6.37 -8.27
C ILE A 20 -0.41 -5.22 -8.34
N ILE A 21 0.42 -5.16 -9.39
CA ILE A 21 1.37 -4.06 -9.58
C ILE A 21 0.62 -2.72 -9.69
N ALA A 22 -0.47 -2.66 -10.44
CA ALA A 22 -1.26 -1.45 -10.58
C ALA A 22 -1.81 -0.94 -9.24
N ARG A 23 -2.31 -1.85 -8.40
CA ARG A 23 -2.75 -1.55 -7.03
C ARG A 23 -1.63 -1.05 -6.13
N ILE A 24 -0.49 -1.72 -6.16
CA ILE A 24 0.69 -1.30 -5.39
C ILE A 24 1.15 0.10 -5.82
N ILE A 25 1.18 0.39 -7.13
CA ILE A 25 1.52 1.73 -7.67
C ILE A 25 0.51 2.78 -7.19
N ALA A 26 -0.79 2.52 -7.37
CA ALA A 26 -1.85 3.47 -7.01
C ALA A 26 -1.93 3.76 -5.51
N GLN A 27 -1.65 2.77 -4.65
CA GLN A 27 -1.56 3.00 -3.21
C GLN A 27 -0.26 3.71 -2.81
N SER A 28 0.87 3.26 -3.35
CA SER A 28 2.19 3.79 -2.99
C SER A 28 2.41 5.22 -3.47
N CYS A 29 1.73 5.66 -4.54
CA CYS A 29 1.84 7.05 -5.00
C CYS A 29 1.32 8.01 -3.94
N ARG A 30 0.22 7.65 -3.28
CA ARG A 30 -0.46 8.50 -2.32
C ARG A 30 0.26 8.60 -0.99
N GLN A 31 1.19 7.69 -0.70
CA GLN A 31 1.85 7.58 0.59
C GLN A 31 3.35 7.30 0.45
N ARG A 32 4.16 8.34 0.64
CA ARG A 32 5.63 8.21 0.68
C ARG A 32 6.03 7.16 1.72
N GLY A 33 6.75 6.14 1.27
CA GLY A 33 7.25 5.04 2.12
C GLY A 33 6.31 3.84 2.29
N LEU A 34 5.04 3.92 1.86
CA LEU A 34 4.11 2.77 1.94
C LEU A 34 4.63 1.58 1.13
N SER A 35 5.26 1.86 0.00
CA SER A 35 5.89 0.86 -0.84
C SER A 35 6.92 -0.01 -0.14
N VAL A 36 7.70 0.57 0.78
CA VAL A 36 8.70 -0.18 1.56
C VAL A 36 7.99 -1.16 2.48
N ILE A 37 6.88 -0.74 3.10
CA ILE A 37 6.05 -1.60 3.95
C ILE A 37 5.42 -2.73 3.12
N LEU A 38 4.77 -2.40 1.99
CA LEU A 38 4.16 -3.40 1.12
C LEU A 38 5.21 -4.39 0.57
N SER A 39 6.38 -3.89 0.16
CA SER A 39 7.48 -4.73 -0.30
C SER A 39 8.06 -5.60 0.82
N SER A 40 8.04 -5.13 2.08
CA SER A 40 8.48 -5.91 3.24
C SER A 40 7.49 -7.03 3.53
N LEU A 41 6.19 -6.72 3.59
CA LEU A 41 5.14 -7.72 3.84
C LEU A 41 5.09 -8.79 2.76
N LEU A 42 5.35 -8.42 1.50
CA LEU A 42 5.46 -9.36 0.38
C LEU A 42 6.76 -10.19 0.42
N SER A 43 7.76 -9.79 1.20
CA SER A 43 9.07 -10.45 1.26
C SER A 43 9.07 -11.62 2.24
N PHE A 44 9.92 -12.61 1.99
CA PHE A 44 10.28 -13.65 2.96
C PHE A 44 11.36 -13.22 3.96
N GLN A 45 11.51 -11.91 4.13
CA GLN A 45 12.60 -11.36 4.93
C GLN A 45 12.02 -10.31 5.85
N GLY A 46 12.23 -10.50 7.15
CA GLY A 46 11.59 -9.69 8.18
C GLY A 46 10.21 -10.26 8.50
N ASP A 47 9.24 -9.37 8.72
CA ASP A 47 7.91 -9.78 9.17
C ASP A 47 6.98 -10.18 8.01
N GLU A 48 6.32 -11.34 8.17
CA GLU A 48 5.40 -11.98 7.24
C GLU A 48 4.00 -12.17 7.83
N ILE A 49 3.04 -12.58 6.99
CA ILE A 49 1.66 -12.83 7.39
C ILE A 49 1.45 -14.30 7.76
N TYR A 50 0.99 -14.54 8.99
CA TYR A 50 0.71 -15.88 9.50
C TYR A 50 -0.72 -16.05 9.99
N PHE A 51 -1.19 -17.30 10.02
CA PHE A 51 -2.51 -17.68 10.52
C PHE A 51 -2.36 -18.73 11.60
N LYS A 52 -2.97 -18.51 12.77
CA LYS A 52 -2.88 -19.47 13.88
C LYS A 52 -4.24 -19.62 14.57
N HIS A 53 -4.61 -20.86 14.86
CA HIS A 53 -5.69 -21.12 15.83
C HIS A 53 -5.14 -20.91 17.24
N GLU A 54 -5.80 -20.07 18.04
CA GLU A 54 -5.42 -19.85 19.44
C GLU A 54 -6.58 -20.23 20.36
N SER A 55 -6.59 -21.48 20.82
CA SER A 55 -7.67 -22.02 21.66
C SER A 55 -7.89 -21.22 22.94
N ALA A 56 -6.83 -20.61 23.50
CA ALA A 56 -6.91 -19.79 24.71
C ALA A 56 -7.70 -18.48 24.52
N LEU A 57 -7.86 -18.01 23.28
CA LEU A 57 -8.57 -16.78 22.96
C LEU A 57 -9.97 -17.03 22.39
N VAL A 58 -10.42 -18.29 22.29
CA VAL A 58 -11.81 -18.60 21.92
C VAL A 58 -12.79 -18.01 22.94
N GLY A 59 -13.83 -17.33 22.44
CA GLY A 59 -14.81 -16.61 23.26
C GLY A 59 -14.34 -15.22 23.71
N ARG A 60 -13.09 -14.83 23.42
CA ARG A 60 -12.58 -13.48 23.65
C ARG A 60 -12.84 -12.58 22.44
N THR A 61 -12.68 -11.28 22.66
CA THR A 61 -12.86 -10.29 21.60
C THR A 61 -11.58 -10.13 20.76
N PHE A 62 -11.72 -9.60 19.54
CA PHE A 62 -10.58 -9.20 18.72
C PHE A 62 -9.70 -8.17 19.45
N TYR A 63 -10.30 -7.27 20.23
CA TYR A 63 -9.59 -6.36 21.11
C TYR A 63 -8.65 -7.11 22.06
N ASP A 64 -9.14 -8.12 22.78
CA ASP A 64 -8.32 -8.90 23.70
C ASP A 64 -7.13 -9.55 22.98
N ALA A 65 -7.33 -10.07 21.76
CA ALA A 65 -6.27 -10.67 20.97
C ALA A 65 -5.16 -9.67 20.60
N VAL A 66 -5.52 -8.43 20.24
CA VAL A 66 -4.54 -7.37 19.90
C VAL A 66 -3.55 -7.11 21.04
N PHE A 67 -3.96 -7.26 22.30
CA PHE A 67 -3.10 -7.04 23.49
C PHE A 67 -2.48 -8.32 24.07
N SER A 68 -2.63 -9.44 23.38
CA SER A 68 -2.26 -10.76 23.93
C SER A 68 -0.86 -11.26 23.56
N TYR A 69 -0.15 -10.57 22.68
CA TYR A 69 1.13 -11.03 22.12
C TYR A 69 2.24 -9.98 22.29
N ASP A 70 3.47 -10.43 22.60
CA ASP A 70 4.60 -9.55 22.89
C ASP A 70 5.52 -9.28 21.68
N LYS A 71 5.55 -10.20 20.70
CA LYS A 71 6.55 -10.22 19.61
C LYS A 71 5.94 -10.28 18.21
N CYS A 72 4.63 -10.08 18.10
CA CYS A 72 3.93 -10.04 16.82
C CYS A 72 2.72 -9.11 16.93
N SER A 73 2.23 -8.66 15.76
CA SER A 73 1.06 -7.80 15.65
C SER A 73 -0.12 -8.61 15.15
N VAL A 74 -1.24 -8.60 15.88
CA VAL A 74 -2.52 -9.15 15.40
C VAL A 74 -3.14 -8.15 14.44
N ILE A 75 -3.50 -8.58 13.22
CA ILE A 75 -4.05 -7.70 12.18
C ILE A 75 -5.46 -8.07 11.75
N GLY A 76 -5.96 -9.27 12.06
CA GLY A 76 -7.27 -9.70 11.60
C GLY A 76 -7.67 -11.10 12.03
N LEU A 77 -8.77 -11.57 11.47
CA LEU A 77 -9.31 -12.90 11.68
C LEU A 77 -9.64 -13.54 10.33
N MET A 78 -9.36 -14.83 10.20
CA MET A 78 -10.00 -15.68 9.19
C MET A 78 -11.08 -16.49 9.88
N LEU A 79 -12.32 -16.27 9.48
CA LEU A 79 -13.47 -16.98 10.04
C LEU A 79 -13.47 -18.44 9.61
N SER A 80 -14.18 -19.29 10.34
CA SER A 80 -14.33 -20.71 10.01
C SER A 80 -14.88 -21.02 8.61
N ASP A 81 -15.61 -20.07 7.99
CA ASP A 81 -16.07 -20.17 6.58
C ASP A 81 -14.99 -19.78 5.56
N GLY A 82 -13.79 -19.41 6.02
CA GLY A 82 -12.66 -18.98 5.22
C GLY A 82 -12.67 -17.49 4.84
N THR A 83 -13.64 -16.70 5.31
CA THR A 83 -13.70 -15.25 5.11
C THR A 83 -12.60 -14.55 5.91
N VAL A 84 -11.79 -13.73 5.24
CA VAL A 84 -10.78 -12.89 5.90
C VAL A 84 -11.37 -11.53 6.24
N LYS A 85 -11.15 -11.10 7.49
CA LYS A 85 -11.45 -9.75 7.97
C LYS A 85 -10.18 -9.13 8.54
N ILE A 86 -9.67 -8.12 7.87
CA ILE A 86 -8.58 -7.28 8.39
C ILE A 86 -9.19 -6.19 9.25
N PHE A 87 -8.58 -5.98 10.43
CA PHE A 87 -9.05 -5.06 11.47
C PHE A 87 -10.58 -5.06 11.66
N PRO A 88 -11.19 -6.22 12.03
CA PRO A 88 -12.62 -6.30 12.29
C PRO A 88 -13.00 -5.41 13.48
N ARG A 89 -14.30 -5.25 13.73
CA ARG A 89 -14.79 -4.52 14.92
C ARG A 89 -14.13 -5.11 16.17
N LEU A 90 -13.68 -4.24 17.07
CA LEU A 90 -12.94 -4.62 18.29
C LEU A 90 -13.70 -5.63 19.16
N ASN A 91 -15.03 -5.54 19.21
CA ASN A 91 -15.89 -6.46 19.94
C ASN A 91 -16.23 -7.76 19.19
N THR A 92 -15.63 -8.02 18.03
CA THR A 92 -15.83 -9.27 17.29
C THR A 92 -15.33 -10.43 18.14
N ILE A 93 -16.18 -11.42 18.38
CA ILE A 93 -15.84 -12.61 19.16
C ILE A 93 -15.07 -13.61 18.28
N ILE A 94 -13.98 -14.14 18.82
CA ILE A 94 -13.19 -15.22 18.21
C ILE A 94 -13.91 -16.53 18.51
N ASN A 95 -14.40 -17.20 17.46
CA ASN A 95 -15.16 -18.44 17.60
C ASN A 95 -14.26 -19.65 17.45
N ILE A 96 -14.80 -20.81 17.83
CA ILE A 96 -14.18 -22.09 17.52
C ILE A 96 -14.04 -22.22 16.00
N GLY A 97 -12.83 -22.56 15.55
CA GLY A 97 -12.52 -22.70 14.12
C GLY A 97 -12.06 -21.41 13.44
N ASP A 98 -12.16 -20.25 14.09
CA ASP A 98 -11.53 -19.03 13.58
C ASP A 98 -10.00 -19.11 13.74
N GLN A 99 -9.26 -18.47 12.84
CA GLN A 99 -7.82 -18.26 12.91
C GLN A 99 -7.52 -16.78 13.12
N ILE A 100 -6.56 -16.48 13.97
CA ILE A 100 -6.03 -15.11 14.14
C ILE A 100 -4.95 -14.89 13.07
N ILE A 101 -4.96 -13.70 12.48
CA ILE A 101 -4.00 -13.27 11.45
C ILE A 101 -2.97 -12.36 12.10
N PHE A 102 -1.68 -12.66 11.87
CA PHE A 102 -0.54 -11.99 12.47
C PHE A 102 0.38 -11.40 11.43
N ILE A 103 1.10 -10.35 11.81
CA ILE A 103 2.39 -9.96 11.23
C ILE A 103 3.47 -10.38 12.24
N ALA A 104 4.41 -11.22 11.84
CA ALA A 104 5.49 -11.72 12.68
C ALA A 104 6.73 -12.06 11.86
N GLU A 105 7.92 -12.01 12.45
CA GLU A 105 9.17 -12.42 11.80
C GLU A 105 9.19 -13.92 11.44
N ASP A 106 8.53 -14.74 12.25
CA ASP A 106 8.55 -16.20 12.15
C ASP A 106 7.34 -16.77 12.93
N ASP A 107 6.80 -17.91 12.50
CA ASP A 107 5.64 -18.54 13.15
C ASP A 107 5.94 -18.96 14.61
N HIS A 108 7.20 -19.30 14.90
CA HIS A 108 7.68 -19.61 16.25
C HIS A 108 7.68 -18.40 17.19
N LYS A 109 7.61 -17.17 16.65
CA LYS A 109 7.50 -15.94 17.46
C LYS A 109 6.06 -15.65 17.89
N ILE A 110 5.07 -16.35 17.35
CA ILE A 110 3.64 -16.18 17.67
C ILE A 110 3.30 -16.92 18.97
N ILE A 111 3.78 -16.35 20.07
CA ILE A 111 3.64 -16.88 21.42
C ILE A 111 2.71 -15.98 22.21
N LEU A 112 1.63 -16.58 22.72
CA LEU A 112 0.72 -15.91 23.64
C LEU A 112 1.49 -15.52 24.91
N SER A 113 1.39 -14.25 25.31
CA SER A 113 2.11 -13.77 26.48
C SER A 113 1.61 -14.47 27.74
N SER A 114 2.49 -14.80 28.68
CA SER A 114 2.10 -15.41 29.97
C SER A 114 1.12 -14.54 30.74
N ASP A 115 1.23 -13.23 30.56
CA ASP A 115 0.52 -12.23 31.37
C ASP A 115 -0.67 -11.63 30.61
N TYR A 116 -1.06 -12.20 29.46
CA TYR A 116 -2.12 -11.66 28.61
C TYR A 116 -3.44 -11.46 29.37
N LEU A 117 -3.79 -12.39 30.27
CA LEU A 117 -4.98 -12.28 31.13
C LEU A 117 -4.94 -11.05 32.04
N SER A 118 -3.75 -10.69 32.55
CA SER A 118 -3.61 -9.50 33.39
C SER A 118 -3.83 -8.23 32.57
N ARG A 119 -3.38 -8.20 31.30
CA ARG A 119 -3.54 -7.05 30.40
C ARG A 119 -4.99 -6.83 29.99
N ILE A 120 -5.68 -7.91 29.58
CA ILE A 120 -7.07 -7.82 29.14
C ILE A 120 -8.02 -7.50 30.31
N ASN A 121 -7.80 -8.10 31.50
CA ASN A 121 -8.71 -7.92 32.64
C ASN A 121 -8.53 -6.57 33.36
N TYR A 122 -7.39 -5.89 33.19
CA TYR A 122 -7.14 -4.60 33.84
C TYR A 122 -8.07 -3.49 33.33
N GLU A 123 -8.44 -3.51 32.04
CA GLU A 123 -9.35 -2.50 31.47
C GLU A 123 -10.82 -2.71 31.81
N TYR A 124 -11.29 -3.96 31.91
CA TYR A 124 -12.69 -4.26 32.30
C TYR A 124 -13.01 -3.87 33.76
N SER A 125 -12.00 -3.70 34.61
CA SER A 125 -12.15 -3.36 36.03
C SER A 125 -12.36 -1.85 36.29
N GLY A 126 -12.30 -1.00 35.27
CA GLY A 126 -12.44 0.46 35.42
C GLY A 126 -11.33 1.13 36.27
N SER A 127 -10.32 0.37 36.70
CA SER A 127 -9.13 0.87 37.36
C SER A 127 -8.18 1.42 36.29
N LYS A 128 -7.66 2.64 36.50
CA LYS A 128 -6.76 3.28 35.54
C LYS A 128 -5.62 2.33 35.21
N SER A 129 -5.60 1.80 33.98
CA SER A 129 -4.48 1.02 33.49
C SER A 129 -3.20 1.84 33.66
N PRO A 130 -2.07 1.25 34.10
CA PRO A 130 -0.77 1.94 34.10
C PRO A 130 -0.33 2.36 32.68
N LEU A 131 -1.07 1.94 31.65
CA LEU A 131 -0.95 2.33 30.26
C LEU A 131 -1.72 3.62 29.92
N LEU A 132 -2.61 4.12 30.78
CA LEU A 132 -3.37 5.34 30.50
C LEU A 132 -2.50 6.59 30.66
N PHE A 133 -2.41 7.39 29.60
CA PHE A 133 -2.02 8.78 29.76
C PHE A 133 -3.03 9.50 30.67
N ASN A 134 -2.51 10.35 31.55
CA ASN A 134 -3.35 11.28 32.28
C ASN A 134 -3.97 12.23 31.23
N HIS A 135 -5.28 12.13 31.03
CA HIS A 135 -6.05 12.70 29.90
C HIS A 135 -6.05 14.23 29.72
N ASN A 136 -5.12 14.97 30.34
CA ASN A 136 -5.17 16.44 30.37
C ASN A 136 -4.23 17.16 29.40
N THR A 137 -3.44 16.48 28.55
CA THR A 137 -2.39 17.17 27.77
C THR A 137 -2.30 16.88 26.29
N VAL A 138 -3.32 16.29 25.65
CA VAL A 138 -3.34 16.19 24.18
C VAL A 138 -4.70 16.60 23.62
N LEU A 139 -5.02 17.89 23.75
CA LEU A 139 -5.85 18.58 22.76
C LEU A 139 -4.94 18.96 21.58
N LEU A 140 -4.29 17.98 20.94
CA LEU A 140 -3.82 18.20 19.58
C LEU A 140 -5.08 18.15 18.74
N SER A 141 -5.45 19.32 18.20
CA SER A 141 -6.53 19.55 17.24
C SER A 141 -6.96 18.24 16.59
N ASN A 142 -8.20 17.78 16.89
CA ASN A 142 -8.81 16.53 16.40
C ASN A 142 -7.94 15.93 15.31
N PRO A 143 -7.16 14.84 15.57
CA PRO A 143 -6.44 14.21 14.47
C PRO A 143 -7.52 13.92 13.46
N VAL A 144 -7.48 14.69 12.36
CA VAL A 144 -8.55 14.69 11.38
C VAL A 144 -8.71 13.22 11.10
N THR A 145 -9.90 12.70 11.35
CA THR A 145 -10.28 11.36 10.95
C THR A 145 -10.11 11.36 9.44
N ARG A 146 -8.88 11.13 8.96
CA ARG A 146 -8.56 10.75 7.59
C ARG A 146 -8.98 9.29 7.48
N ARG A 147 -10.22 9.00 7.83
CA ARG A 147 -11.00 8.05 7.08
C ARG A 147 -10.90 8.59 5.67
N ALA A 148 -10.04 8.00 4.84
CA ALA A 148 -9.47 8.61 3.64
C ALA A 148 -10.50 9.48 2.93
N THR A 149 -10.55 10.77 3.28
CA THR A 149 -11.43 11.69 2.60
C THR A 149 -10.76 11.83 1.26
N LYS A 150 -11.38 11.24 0.24
CA LYS A 150 -10.94 11.39 -1.13
C LYS A 150 -10.60 12.87 -1.35
N ILE A 151 -9.38 13.15 -1.77
CA ILE A 151 -8.93 14.50 -2.08
C ILE A 151 -8.81 14.65 -3.59
N ILE A 152 -8.86 15.88 -4.07
CA ILE A 152 -8.60 16.18 -5.47
C ILE A 152 -7.08 16.05 -5.67
N GLU A 153 -6.67 15.18 -6.57
CA GLU A 153 -5.27 14.90 -6.90
C GLU A 153 -5.02 15.22 -8.38
N ARG A 154 -3.80 15.68 -8.71
CA ARG A 154 -3.34 15.85 -10.09
C ARG A 154 -2.15 14.93 -10.34
N ASN A 155 -2.36 13.91 -11.14
CA ASN A 155 -1.40 12.84 -11.39
C ASN A 155 -0.84 12.97 -12.81
N LEU A 156 0.46 12.73 -12.97
CA LEU A 156 1.12 12.65 -14.28
C LEU A 156 1.61 11.22 -14.50
N LEU A 157 1.24 10.63 -15.63
CA LEU A 157 1.69 9.33 -16.09
C LEU A 157 2.61 9.53 -17.31
N LEU A 158 3.86 9.10 -17.17
CA LEU A 158 4.91 9.16 -18.16
C LEU A 158 5.14 7.75 -18.72
N GLY A 159 4.96 7.59 -20.02
CA GLY A 159 5.10 6.28 -20.67
C GLY A 159 3.84 5.44 -20.62
N TRP A 160 3.81 4.33 -21.35
CA TRP A 160 2.63 3.51 -21.47
C TRP A 160 2.96 2.03 -21.68
N ASN A 161 2.31 1.18 -20.88
CA ASN A 161 2.37 -0.28 -21.01
C ASN A 161 1.02 -0.89 -20.62
N LYS A 162 0.93 -2.23 -20.59
CA LYS A 162 -0.32 -2.95 -20.26
C LYS A 162 -0.91 -2.61 -18.87
N LYS A 163 -0.14 -2.03 -17.94
CA LYS A 163 -0.60 -1.63 -16.59
C LYS A 163 -1.17 -0.21 -16.55
N ALA A 164 -0.85 0.67 -17.51
CA ALA A 164 -1.31 2.06 -17.48
C ALA A 164 -2.85 2.20 -17.36
N PRO A 165 -3.68 1.45 -18.13
CA PRO A 165 -5.13 1.48 -17.95
C PRO A 165 -5.58 0.94 -16.58
N LEU A 166 -4.89 -0.06 -16.04
CA LEU A 166 -5.21 -0.63 -14.72
C LEU A 166 -4.92 0.37 -13.60
N ILE A 167 -3.77 1.04 -13.67
CA ILE A 167 -3.38 2.10 -12.73
C ILE A 167 -4.38 3.25 -12.78
N ALA A 168 -4.79 3.70 -13.98
CA ALA A 168 -5.78 4.76 -14.14
C ALA A 168 -7.11 4.42 -13.46
N ARG A 169 -7.63 3.19 -13.66
CA ARG A 169 -8.86 2.73 -13.02
C ARG A 169 -8.71 2.63 -11.50
N GLU A 170 -7.57 2.14 -11.03
CA GLU A 170 -7.33 2.01 -9.60
C GLU A 170 -7.24 3.38 -8.93
N LEU A 171 -6.53 4.34 -9.51
CA LEU A 171 -6.48 5.73 -9.02
C LEU A 171 -7.87 6.35 -8.90
N ASP A 172 -8.78 6.09 -9.86
CA ASP A 172 -10.16 6.60 -9.83
C ASP A 172 -10.92 6.18 -8.56
N THR A 173 -10.60 5.00 -8.01
CA THR A 173 -11.22 4.51 -6.77
C THR A 173 -10.78 5.29 -5.53
N TYR A 174 -9.61 5.92 -5.56
CA TYR A 174 -8.99 6.59 -4.42
C TYR A 174 -9.16 8.12 -4.40
N VAL A 175 -9.33 8.73 -5.57
CA VAL A 175 -9.37 10.18 -5.72
C VAL A 175 -10.79 10.75 -5.61
N ALA A 176 -10.90 12.04 -5.31
CA ALA A 176 -12.19 12.73 -5.31
C ALA A 176 -12.58 13.21 -6.70
N ARG A 177 -13.89 13.40 -6.88
CA ARG A 177 -14.45 14.03 -8.07
C ARG A 177 -13.76 15.35 -8.41
N GLY A 178 -13.30 15.48 -9.65
CA GLY A 178 -12.60 16.65 -10.15
C GLY A 178 -11.07 16.49 -10.19
N SER A 179 -10.56 15.32 -9.84
CA SER A 179 -9.15 14.98 -10.00
C SER A 179 -8.74 14.90 -11.48
N GLU A 180 -7.44 14.97 -11.74
CA GLU A 180 -6.89 15.00 -13.10
C GLU A 180 -5.80 13.95 -13.26
N LEU A 181 -5.87 13.16 -14.34
CA LEU A 181 -4.83 12.27 -14.80
C LEU A 181 -4.27 12.79 -16.12
N HIS A 182 -3.03 13.27 -16.09
CA HIS A 182 -2.31 13.71 -17.27
C HIS A 182 -1.44 12.57 -17.79
N ILE A 183 -1.42 12.34 -19.10
CA ILE A 183 -0.65 11.26 -19.73
C ILE A 183 0.24 11.88 -20.80
N LEU A 184 1.55 11.66 -20.72
CA LEU A 184 2.50 12.06 -21.77
C LEU A 184 2.78 10.86 -22.68
N THR A 185 2.39 10.96 -23.95
CA THR A 185 2.66 9.93 -24.96
C THR A 185 2.75 10.53 -26.36
N ASN A 186 3.58 9.96 -27.23
CA ASN A 186 3.68 10.29 -28.65
C ASN A 186 2.90 9.30 -29.55
N SER A 187 2.22 8.30 -28.95
CA SER A 187 1.51 7.26 -29.71
C SER A 187 0.06 7.65 -29.99
N ASN A 188 -0.27 7.73 -31.28
CA ASN A 188 -1.63 7.98 -31.75
C ASN A 188 -2.59 6.84 -31.37
N ILE A 189 -2.10 5.59 -31.38
CA ILE A 189 -2.90 4.41 -31.03
C ILE A 189 -3.31 4.48 -29.55
N ILE A 190 -2.36 4.81 -28.68
CA ILE A 190 -2.61 4.98 -27.24
C ILE A 190 -3.58 6.14 -27.01
N THR A 191 -3.35 7.27 -27.68
CA THR A 191 -4.23 8.45 -27.60
C THR A 191 -5.66 8.11 -28.00
N GLN A 192 -5.83 7.35 -29.08
CA GLN A 192 -7.14 6.89 -29.54
C GLN A 192 -7.80 5.97 -28.51
N PHE A 193 -7.07 4.97 -27.99
CA PHE A 193 -7.57 4.07 -26.94
C PHE A 193 -8.05 4.84 -25.69
N ILE A 194 -7.27 5.84 -25.25
CA ILE A 194 -7.63 6.67 -24.10
C ILE A 194 -8.96 7.38 -24.35
N ASN A 195 -9.08 8.07 -25.50
CA ASN A 195 -10.25 8.88 -25.83
C ASN A 195 -11.52 8.06 -26.08
N GLU A 196 -11.39 6.89 -26.70
CA GLU A 196 -12.54 6.05 -27.05
C GLU A 196 -13.00 5.14 -25.91
N GLN A 197 -12.07 4.68 -25.06
CA GLN A 197 -12.34 3.66 -24.05
C GLN A 197 -12.10 4.18 -22.63
N LEU A 198 -10.84 4.50 -22.29
CA LEU A 198 -10.46 4.74 -20.90
C LEU A 198 -11.21 5.93 -20.27
N VAL A 199 -11.41 7.03 -21.00
CA VAL A 199 -12.14 8.21 -20.52
C VAL A 199 -13.56 7.87 -20.08
N ASN A 200 -14.22 6.91 -20.75
CA ASN A 200 -15.59 6.52 -20.45
C ASN A 200 -15.71 5.56 -19.26
N GLU A 201 -14.60 5.02 -18.78
CA GLU A 201 -14.54 4.09 -17.64
C GLU A 201 -14.27 4.81 -16.30
N LEU A 202 -13.73 6.03 -16.32
CA LEU A 202 -13.37 6.78 -15.12
C LEU A 202 -14.50 7.73 -14.70
N THR A 203 -14.73 7.82 -13.39
CA THR A 203 -15.89 8.54 -12.81
C THR A 203 -15.50 9.74 -11.95
N GLU A 204 -14.34 9.68 -11.30
CA GLU A 204 -13.88 10.69 -10.35
C GLU A 204 -12.82 11.63 -10.97
N GLN A 205 -12.00 11.13 -11.89
CA GLN A 205 -10.94 11.91 -12.54
C GLN A 205 -11.12 12.13 -14.05
N LYS A 206 -10.58 13.25 -14.55
CA LYS A 206 -10.53 13.58 -15.99
C LYS A 206 -9.16 13.25 -16.58
N ILE A 207 -9.13 12.74 -17.79
CA ILE A 207 -7.88 12.44 -18.49
C ILE A 207 -7.49 13.58 -19.43
N PHE A 208 -6.22 13.96 -19.41
CA PHE A 208 -5.62 14.91 -20.35
C PHE A 208 -4.40 14.28 -21.01
N VAL A 209 -4.42 14.17 -22.34
CA VAL A 209 -3.30 13.60 -23.10
C VAL A 209 -2.42 14.72 -23.64
N HIS A 210 -1.13 14.63 -23.36
CA HIS A 210 -0.09 15.52 -23.86
C HIS A 210 0.78 14.78 -24.87
N SER A 211 1.03 15.41 -26.02
CA SER A 211 1.93 14.86 -27.03
C SER A 211 3.39 15.18 -26.68
N GLY A 212 4.23 14.15 -26.58
CA GLY A 212 5.66 14.30 -26.33
C GLY A 212 6.31 12.99 -25.88
N SER A 213 7.62 13.04 -25.64
CA SER A 213 8.37 11.90 -25.10
C SER A 213 8.95 12.23 -23.73
N PHE A 214 8.84 11.30 -22.78
CA PHE A 214 9.47 11.46 -21.46
C PHE A 214 11.00 11.31 -21.51
N THR A 215 11.55 10.79 -22.61
CA THR A 215 13.00 10.76 -22.90
C THR A 215 13.52 12.08 -23.47
N ASN A 216 12.64 13.07 -23.69
CA ASN A 216 13.00 14.41 -24.13
C ASN A 216 12.79 15.41 -22.99
N LYS A 217 13.89 15.96 -22.46
CA LYS A 217 13.85 16.96 -21.38
C LYS A 217 12.99 18.17 -21.72
N PHE A 218 13.01 18.63 -22.97
CA PHE A 218 12.22 19.80 -23.38
C PHE A 218 10.72 19.54 -23.33
N ASP A 219 10.27 18.31 -23.59
CA ASP A 219 8.85 17.96 -23.47
C ASP A 219 8.41 17.88 -22.00
N LEU A 220 9.27 17.39 -21.11
CA LEU A 220 9.05 17.43 -19.66
C LEU A 220 8.98 18.88 -19.14
N GLU A 221 9.87 19.76 -19.60
CA GLU A 221 9.91 21.18 -19.19
C GLU A 221 8.69 21.99 -19.66
N LYS A 222 7.99 21.56 -20.72
CA LYS A 222 6.69 22.15 -21.11
C LYS A 222 5.58 21.82 -20.13
N LEU A 223 5.70 20.71 -19.41
CA LEU A 223 4.73 20.33 -18.39
C LEU A 223 4.98 21.17 -17.14
N ASN A 224 3.91 21.65 -16.51
CA ASN A 224 4.01 22.30 -15.21
C ASN A 224 4.19 21.24 -14.10
N LEU A 225 5.35 20.59 -14.04
CA LEU A 225 5.61 19.41 -13.21
C LEU A 225 5.29 19.62 -11.72
N PHE A 226 5.57 20.81 -11.20
CA PHE A 226 5.30 21.18 -9.79
C PHE A 226 3.82 21.36 -9.45
N SER A 227 2.94 21.28 -10.46
CA SER A 227 1.49 21.31 -10.26
C SER A 227 0.85 19.93 -10.11
N TYR A 228 1.63 18.87 -10.30
CA TYR A 228 1.23 17.49 -10.03
C TYR A 228 1.62 17.09 -8.61
N ASP A 229 0.79 16.25 -7.99
CA ASP A 229 1.07 15.66 -6.69
C ASP A 229 2.00 14.45 -6.85
N TYR A 230 1.75 13.64 -7.88
CA TYR A 230 2.45 12.39 -8.15
C TYR A 230 2.82 12.24 -9.63
N VAL A 231 4.04 11.74 -9.87
CA VAL A 231 4.54 11.38 -11.21
C VAL A 231 4.78 9.88 -11.26
N ILE A 232 4.08 9.19 -12.16
CA ILE A 232 4.17 7.75 -12.37
C ILE A 232 4.88 7.52 -13.70
N LEU A 233 6.08 6.95 -13.65
CA LEU A 233 6.91 6.60 -14.79
C LEU A 233 6.80 5.10 -15.06
N LEU A 234 6.32 4.76 -16.25
CA LEU A 234 6.19 3.39 -16.70
C LEU A 234 7.15 3.14 -17.85
N ALA A 235 7.93 2.06 -17.75
CA ALA A 235 8.72 1.56 -18.85
C ALA A 235 7.77 1.24 -20.03
N ASN A 236 8.00 1.90 -21.16
CA ASN A 236 7.24 1.69 -22.39
C ASN A 236 7.35 0.22 -22.80
N GLU A 237 6.23 -0.37 -23.21
CA GLU A 237 6.22 -1.75 -23.70
C GLU A 237 5.94 -1.72 -25.20
N GLU A 238 7.01 -1.66 -26.01
CA GLU A 238 6.88 -1.69 -27.48
C GLU A 238 6.94 -3.12 -28.07
N SER A 239 7.53 -4.12 -27.38
CA SER A 239 7.25 -5.58 -27.54
C SER A 239 8.10 -6.44 -26.57
N GLU A 240 7.84 -7.75 -26.50
CA GLU A 240 8.43 -8.72 -25.53
C GLU A 240 9.88 -9.16 -25.83
N GLN A 241 10.63 -8.45 -26.68
CA GLN A 241 12.01 -8.83 -27.00
C GLN A 241 12.99 -8.35 -25.93
N GLN A 242 13.95 -9.19 -25.54
CA GLN A 242 14.92 -8.91 -24.46
C GLN A 242 15.67 -7.57 -24.63
N ASN A 243 16.06 -7.21 -25.86
CA ASN A 243 16.74 -5.94 -26.14
C ASN A 243 15.86 -4.72 -25.81
N LEU A 244 14.54 -4.86 -25.93
CA LEU A 244 13.59 -3.78 -25.67
C LEU A 244 13.34 -3.58 -24.16
N ILE A 245 13.59 -4.59 -23.33
CA ILE A 245 13.50 -4.48 -21.88
C ILE A 245 14.63 -3.57 -21.35
N GLU A 246 15.86 -3.81 -21.81
CA GLU A 246 17.02 -2.99 -21.40
C GLU A 246 16.88 -1.55 -21.92
N GLU A 247 16.38 -1.37 -23.14
CA GLU A 247 16.09 -0.05 -23.72
C GLU A 247 15.01 0.68 -22.89
N ALA A 248 13.88 0.04 -22.58
CA ALA A 248 12.80 0.66 -21.82
C ALA A 248 13.25 1.10 -20.41
N ASP A 249 14.07 0.30 -19.72
CA ASP A 249 14.64 0.69 -18.44
C ASP A 249 15.64 1.85 -18.56
N ALA A 250 16.45 1.88 -19.64
CA ALA A 250 17.37 2.98 -19.90
C ALA A 250 16.62 4.30 -20.14
N GLU A 251 15.51 4.26 -20.87
CA GLU A 251 14.61 5.40 -21.05
C GLU A 251 14.06 5.90 -19.70
N CYS A 252 13.63 4.99 -18.83
CA CYS A 252 13.19 5.32 -17.48
C CYS A 252 14.30 5.99 -16.65
N LEU A 253 15.53 5.44 -16.68
CA LEU A 253 16.67 6.03 -15.96
C LEU A 253 16.98 7.44 -16.46
N ILE A 254 16.98 7.66 -17.77
CA ILE A 254 17.18 8.99 -18.36
C ILE A 254 16.10 9.96 -17.88
N CYS A 255 14.83 9.54 -17.87
CA CYS A 255 13.73 10.35 -17.39
C CYS A 255 13.88 10.72 -15.91
N LEU A 256 14.24 9.76 -15.05
CA LEU A 256 14.49 10.00 -13.63
C LEU A 256 15.60 11.04 -13.42
N LEU A 257 16.68 10.97 -14.20
CA LEU A 257 17.74 11.98 -14.16
C LEU A 257 17.24 13.37 -14.59
N TYR A 258 16.38 13.46 -15.61
CA TYR A 258 15.79 14.74 -16.01
C TYR A 258 14.84 15.31 -14.97
N LEU A 259 13.95 14.49 -14.40
CA LEU A 259 13.06 14.91 -13.32
C LEU A 259 13.86 15.44 -12.14
N LYS A 260 14.94 14.75 -11.78
CA LYS A 260 15.84 15.19 -10.71
C LYS A 260 16.55 16.50 -11.02
N ASP A 261 17.13 16.66 -12.22
CA ASP A 261 17.74 17.92 -12.64
C ASP A 261 16.75 19.09 -12.61
N ILE A 262 15.48 18.85 -12.97
CA ILE A 262 14.41 19.85 -12.89
C ILE A 262 14.08 20.20 -11.45
N ILE A 263 13.99 19.21 -10.55
CA ILE A 263 13.76 19.42 -9.11
C ILE A 263 14.92 20.20 -8.49
N ASP A 264 16.16 19.78 -8.72
CA ASP A 264 17.38 20.38 -8.16
C ASP A 264 17.58 21.83 -8.61
N LYS A 265 17.17 22.16 -9.84
CA LYS A 265 17.22 23.54 -10.38
C LYS A 265 16.05 24.41 -9.93
N SER A 266 14.99 23.81 -9.39
CA SER A 266 13.86 24.58 -8.91
C SER A 266 14.15 25.14 -7.53
N ASN A 267 13.95 26.44 -7.35
CA ASN A 267 13.91 27.06 -6.02
C ASN A 267 12.53 26.84 -5.35
N ASN A 268 11.79 25.80 -5.75
CA ASN A 268 10.44 25.56 -5.25
C ASN A 268 10.50 24.81 -3.91
N GLU A 269 9.72 25.27 -2.93
CA GLU A 269 9.51 24.54 -1.68
C GLU A 269 8.65 23.28 -1.88
N ARG A 270 7.87 23.22 -2.98
CA ARG A 270 7.01 22.09 -3.31
C ARG A 270 7.74 21.10 -4.21
N THR A 271 7.80 19.84 -3.79
CA THR A 271 8.24 18.70 -4.60
C THR A 271 7.05 17.82 -4.97
N PHE A 272 7.19 17.04 -6.04
CA PHE A 272 6.29 15.93 -6.38
C PHE A 272 6.98 14.61 -6.05
N SER A 273 6.22 13.54 -5.81
CA SER A 273 6.79 12.21 -5.55
C SER A 273 6.83 11.41 -6.84
N ILE A 274 7.92 10.68 -7.09
CA ILE A 274 8.07 9.87 -8.30
C ILE A 274 7.90 8.39 -7.97
N ILE A 275 7.16 7.69 -8.82
CA ILE A 275 7.11 6.24 -8.86
C ILE A 275 7.58 5.78 -10.21
N ALA A 276 8.53 4.85 -10.23
CA ALA A 276 9.00 4.24 -11.45
C ALA A 276 8.73 2.74 -11.45
N GLU A 277 8.22 2.22 -12.56
CA GLU A 277 8.26 0.81 -12.86
C GLU A 277 9.44 0.51 -13.78
N MET A 278 10.21 -0.51 -13.42
CA MET A 278 11.34 -0.99 -14.20
C MET A 278 11.31 -2.52 -14.24
N TYR A 279 11.92 -3.10 -15.27
CA TYR A 279 11.90 -4.54 -15.52
C TYR A 279 13.16 -5.27 -15.06
N ASP A 280 14.30 -4.60 -14.95
CA ASP A 280 15.56 -5.17 -14.46
C ASP A 280 15.89 -4.68 -13.04
N ILE A 281 16.15 -5.63 -12.14
CA ILE A 281 16.53 -5.33 -10.77
C ILE A 281 17.85 -4.56 -10.64
N ARG A 282 18.80 -4.75 -11.56
CA ARG A 282 20.08 -4.03 -11.60
C ARG A 282 19.83 -2.54 -11.84
N ASN A 283 18.91 -2.22 -12.75
CA ASN A 283 18.52 -0.84 -13.04
C ASN A 283 17.71 -0.22 -11.90
N CYS A 284 16.85 -1.01 -11.24
CA CYS A 284 16.18 -0.58 -10.01
C CYS A 284 17.19 -0.15 -8.93
N GLN A 285 18.29 -0.91 -8.74
CA GLN A 285 19.33 -0.58 -7.76
C GLN A 285 20.07 0.72 -8.10
N LEU A 286 20.34 0.97 -9.39
CA LEU A 286 20.97 2.22 -9.85
C LEU A 286 20.05 3.42 -9.59
N ALA A 287 18.77 3.28 -9.92
CA ALA A 287 17.78 4.32 -9.70
C ALA A 287 17.56 4.61 -8.21
N ASN A 288 17.47 3.59 -7.34
CA ASN A 288 17.32 3.77 -5.89
C ASN A 288 18.48 4.54 -5.24
N ARG A 289 19.71 4.38 -5.73
CA ARG A 289 20.87 5.16 -5.24
C ARG A 289 20.77 6.63 -5.61
N THR A 290 20.10 6.93 -6.71
CA THR A 290 19.95 8.28 -7.26
C THR A 290 18.71 8.97 -6.68
N CYS A 291 17.67 8.20 -6.38
CA CYS A 291 16.31 8.69 -6.10
C CYS A 291 15.77 8.02 -4.82
N ALA A 292 16.43 8.28 -3.69
CA ALA A 292 16.19 7.55 -2.42
C ALA A 292 14.79 7.76 -1.81
N ASP A 293 14.10 8.85 -2.16
CA ASP A 293 12.75 9.17 -1.68
C ASP A 293 11.64 8.67 -2.63
N ASP A 294 12.02 8.18 -3.82
CA ASP A 294 11.11 7.70 -4.86
C ASP A 294 10.89 6.19 -4.74
N PHE A 295 9.73 5.73 -5.19
CA PHE A 295 9.42 4.30 -5.16
C PHE A 295 9.66 3.64 -6.51
N ILE A 296 10.49 2.61 -6.50
CA ILE A 296 10.77 1.78 -7.67
C ILE A 296 10.11 0.42 -7.51
N VAL A 297 9.13 0.16 -8.38
CA VAL A 297 8.45 -1.12 -8.48
C VAL A 297 9.38 -2.09 -9.20
N SER A 298 9.86 -3.08 -8.45
CA SER A 298 10.72 -4.14 -8.98
C SER A 298 9.88 -5.32 -9.50
N PRO A 299 10.32 -6.01 -10.57
CA PRO A 299 9.71 -7.27 -11.02
C PRO A 299 9.66 -8.34 -9.92
N ASN A 300 10.59 -8.28 -8.95
CA ASN A 300 10.68 -9.27 -7.87
C ASN A 300 9.48 -9.24 -6.93
N LEU A 301 8.68 -8.16 -6.90
CA LEU A 301 7.48 -8.10 -6.05
C LEU A 301 6.48 -9.20 -6.41
N ILE A 302 6.34 -9.52 -7.69
CA ILE A 302 5.42 -10.58 -8.14
C ILE A 302 5.97 -11.97 -7.79
N SER A 303 7.26 -12.20 -8.01
CA SER A 303 7.90 -13.47 -7.65
C SER A 303 7.76 -13.73 -6.15
N LYS A 304 8.02 -12.71 -5.32
CA LYS A 304 7.85 -12.74 -3.87
C LYS A 304 6.40 -13.06 -3.47
N TYR A 305 5.44 -12.36 -4.07
CA TYR A 305 4.01 -12.62 -3.86
C TYR A 305 3.62 -14.06 -4.20
N ILE A 306 3.98 -14.56 -5.38
CA ILE A 306 3.66 -15.92 -5.83
C ILE A 306 4.27 -16.97 -4.89
N SER A 307 5.52 -16.77 -4.46
CA SER A 307 6.16 -17.63 -3.49
C SER A 307 5.38 -17.68 -2.17
N GLN A 308 4.90 -16.55 -1.62
CA GLN A 308 4.06 -16.56 -0.41
C GLN A 308 2.75 -17.33 -0.62
N LEU A 309 2.12 -17.16 -1.79
CA LEU A 309 0.90 -17.88 -2.12
C LEU A 309 1.10 -19.39 -2.26
N SER A 310 2.30 -19.83 -2.63
CA SER A 310 2.65 -21.25 -2.70
C SER A 310 2.77 -21.91 -1.32
N GLU A 311 3.17 -21.14 -0.30
CA GLU A 311 3.21 -21.60 1.10
C GLU A 311 1.80 -21.61 1.72
N ASN A 312 1.03 -20.54 1.53
CA ASN A 312 -0.33 -20.46 2.05
C ASN A 312 -1.25 -19.65 1.14
N LYS A 313 -2.11 -20.35 0.39
CA LYS A 313 -3.09 -19.73 -0.51
C LYS A 313 -4.05 -18.74 0.17
N ASN A 314 -4.26 -18.84 1.49
CA ASN A 314 -5.12 -17.90 2.22
C ASN A 314 -4.50 -16.50 2.35
N ILE A 315 -3.18 -16.36 2.19
CA ILE A 315 -2.50 -15.06 2.14
C ILE A 315 -3.09 -14.18 1.04
N LYS A 316 -3.51 -14.77 -0.09
CA LYS A 316 -4.17 -14.03 -1.18
C LYS A 316 -5.37 -13.24 -0.66
N LYS A 317 -6.18 -13.84 0.22
CA LYS A 317 -7.40 -13.20 0.77
C LYS A 317 -7.07 -12.00 1.65
N VAL A 318 -5.89 -11.98 2.28
CA VAL A 318 -5.41 -10.83 3.06
C VAL A 318 -5.02 -9.69 2.11
N TYR A 319 -4.21 -9.99 1.09
CA TYR A 319 -3.81 -8.99 0.10
C TYR A 319 -4.99 -8.50 -0.75
N ASP A 320 -6.00 -9.34 -1.01
CA ASP A 320 -7.22 -8.92 -1.69
C ASP A 320 -7.98 -7.85 -0.90
N VAL A 321 -7.82 -7.77 0.42
CA VAL A 321 -8.37 -6.70 1.27
C VAL A 321 -7.41 -5.51 1.36
N LEU A 322 -6.12 -5.76 1.59
CA LEU A 322 -5.12 -4.69 1.79
C LEU A 322 -4.84 -3.90 0.50
N LEU A 323 -4.95 -4.53 -0.67
CA LEU A 323 -4.66 -3.93 -1.97
C LEU A 323 -5.91 -3.38 -2.68
N THR A 324 -7.02 -3.20 -1.97
CA THR A 324 -8.26 -2.59 -2.52
C THR A 324 -8.62 -1.31 -1.78
N ALA A 325 -9.30 -0.38 -2.46
CA ALA A 325 -9.82 0.84 -1.84
C ALA A 325 -10.97 0.57 -0.85
N ASP A 326 -11.61 -0.59 -0.97
CA ASP A 326 -12.64 -1.03 -0.03
C ASP A 326 -12.01 -1.84 1.11
N GLY A 327 -12.34 -1.48 2.35
CA GLY A 327 -11.93 -2.24 3.53
C GLY A 327 -10.81 -1.55 4.32
N SER A 328 -9.81 -2.33 4.72
CA SER A 328 -8.69 -1.87 5.55
C SER A 328 -7.46 -1.62 4.68
N GLU A 329 -6.90 -0.43 4.81
CA GLU A 329 -5.66 -0.02 4.13
C GLU A 329 -4.55 0.23 5.16
N ILE A 330 -3.30 0.24 4.68
CA ILE A 330 -2.13 0.58 5.49
C ILE A 330 -1.84 2.07 5.32
N TYR A 331 -1.61 2.75 6.45
CA TYR A 331 -1.27 4.16 6.46
C TYR A 331 0.00 4.46 7.25
N LEU A 332 0.84 5.34 6.69
CA LEU A 332 1.89 6.01 7.44
C LEU A 332 1.33 7.26 8.12
N CYS A 333 1.32 7.24 9.45
CA CYS A 333 0.79 8.32 10.27
C CYS A 333 1.89 8.94 11.12
N LEU A 334 1.81 10.25 11.35
CA LEU A 334 2.71 10.92 12.29
C LEU A 334 2.38 10.46 13.70
N ALA A 335 3.39 9.99 14.44
CA ALA A 335 3.20 9.52 15.82
C ALA A 335 2.58 10.61 16.72
N SER A 336 2.89 11.89 16.48
CA SER A 336 2.31 13.04 17.18
C SER A 336 0.79 13.16 17.04
N MET A 337 0.16 12.47 16.08
CA MET A 337 -1.31 12.41 15.99
C MET A 337 -1.95 11.59 17.11
N PHE A 338 -1.20 10.65 17.69
CA PHE A 338 -1.73 9.68 18.65
C PHE A 338 -1.08 9.80 20.02
N VAL A 339 0.21 10.13 20.06
CA VAL A 339 1.01 10.08 21.30
C VAL A 339 2.00 11.25 21.39
N PRO A 340 2.34 11.70 22.61
CA PRO A 340 3.42 12.67 22.84
C PRO A 340 4.80 12.08 22.48
N LEU A 341 5.64 12.85 21.78
CA LEU A 341 6.93 12.40 21.24
C LEU A 341 8.07 12.39 22.27
N GLU A 342 8.01 13.23 23.30
CA GLU A 342 9.11 13.45 24.25
C GLU A 342 8.92 12.70 25.58
N THR A 343 8.01 11.72 25.59
CA THR A 343 7.75 10.89 26.78
C THR A 343 7.99 9.43 26.46
N PRO A 344 8.66 8.67 27.34
CA PRO A 344 8.76 7.22 27.21
C PRO A 344 7.38 6.58 27.23
N ILE A 345 7.05 5.84 26.17
CA ILE A 345 5.76 5.20 25.97
C ILE A 345 5.99 3.78 25.47
N SER A 346 5.10 2.86 25.85
CA SER A 346 5.13 1.49 25.35
C SER A 346 4.33 1.35 24.05
N TYR A 347 4.66 0.32 23.25
CA TYR A 347 3.91 0.00 22.03
C TYR A 347 2.42 -0.29 22.32
N TYR A 348 2.10 -0.88 23.47
CA TYR A 348 0.72 -1.10 23.90
C TYR A 348 -0.05 0.20 24.12
N GLN A 349 0.60 1.27 24.56
CA GLN A 349 -0.03 2.58 24.67
C GLN A 349 -0.31 3.17 23.29
N ILE A 350 0.61 2.99 22.34
CA ILE A 350 0.38 3.38 20.93
C ILE A 350 -0.83 2.63 20.37
N LEU A 351 -0.90 1.30 20.55
CA LEU A 351 -2.06 0.49 20.16
C LEU A 351 -3.36 1.06 20.75
N GLN A 352 -3.41 1.28 22.06
CA GLN A 352 -4.60 1.79 22.72
C GLN A 352 -5.03 3.17 22.20
N GLU A 353 -4.09 4.10 21.99
CA GLU A 353 -4.41 5.43 21.46
C GLU A 353 -4.86 5.38 20.00
N THR A 354 -4.18 4.61 19.14
CA THR A 354 -4.57 4.45 17.72
C THR A 354 -5.97 3.86 17.56
N LEU A 355 -6.34 2.88 18.38
CA LEU A 355 -7.65 2.23 18.35
C LEU A 355 -8.81 3.21 18.60
N LYS A 356 -8.62 4.26 19.41
CA LYS A 356 -9.63 5.31 19.65
C LYS A 356 -10.00 6.08 18.38
N TYR A 357 -9.08 6.12 17.42
CA TYR A 357 -9.24 6.78 16.13
C TYR A 357 -9.53 5.82 14.98
N GLN A 358 -9.88 4.57 15.29
CA GLN A 358 -10.11 3.52 14.28
C GLN A 358 -8.86 3.25 13.41
N TYR A 359 -7.68 3.25 14.03
CA TYR A 359 -6.45 2.74 13.44
C TYR A 359 -5.92 1.58 14.28
N LEU A 360 -5.33 0.58 13.63
CA LEU A 360 -4.59 -0.49 14.27
C LEU A 360 -3.11 -0.28 13.99
N ALA A 361 -2.32 0.03 15.02
CA ALA A 361 -0.87 0.10 14.87
C ALA A 361 -0.33 -1.31 14.56
N ILE A 362 0.46 -1.41 13.48
CA ILE A 362 1.13 -2.66 13.08
C ILE A 362 2.66 -2.55 13.09
N GLY A 363 3.21 -1.35 13.31
CA GLY A 363 4.64 -1.05 13.35
C GLY A 363 4.91 0.45 13.55
N TYR A 364 6.19 0.83 13.60
CA TYR A 364 6.66 2.21 13.72
C TYR A 364 8.03 2.39 13.06
N ARG A 365 8.44 3.63 12.78
CA ARG A 365 9.76 4.01 12.25
C ARG A 365 10.28 5.26 12.92
#